data_AF-A0A9P0DWI9-F1
#
_entry.id   AF-A0A9P0DWI9-F1
#
_cell.length_a   1.000
_cell.length_b   1.000
_cell.length_c   1.000
_cell.angle_alpha   90.00
_cell.angle_beta   90.00
_cell.angle_gamma   90.00
#
_symmetry.space_group_name_H-M   'P 1'
#
loop_
_entity.id
_entity.type
_entity.pdbx_description
1 polymer ?
#
loop_
_entity_poly.entity_id
_entity_poly.type
_entity_poly.pdbx_seq_one_letter_code
_entity_poly.pdbx_strand_id
1 'polypeptide(L)'
;MDKETSLYCSQQQKNELVQLLQSQQYAVLLTGKFTGNFTFKEAQEKWKEIASILNSIPGCNKDWKHWRKTWQDIRSKTKKRQVDQTKYTRGIGGGPSTKCPLNENEKKIVSLINPTEITGNMNILETDITFSFEDIQQEVDIPDIDVSELVDENAALVQIPICNQGNDIPKSDHQYCEAKEQKITEKTPRSIPIQKQRFKESLIASRQLTSLAKEKLHYKKEYYDKKIILMERQIIALEKLVECFKK
;
A
#
# COMPACT_ATOMS: atom_id res chain seq x y z
N MET A 1 17.11 -11.44 46.39
CA MET A 1 17.11 -12.25 45.14
C MET A 1 16.78 -11.29 44.01
N ASP A 2 17.83 -10.74 43.42
CA ASP A 2 17.69 -9.72 42.38
C ASP A 2 17.32 -10.41 41.08
N LYS A 3 16.09 -10.15 40.60
CA LYS A 3 15.64 -10.67 39.32
C LYS A 3 16.40 -9.91 38.23
N GLU A 4 17.38 -10.53 37.59
CA GLU A 4 18.01 -9.97 36.40
C GLU A 4 16.95 -9.71 35.33
N THR A 5 16.66 -8.43 35.08
CA THR A 5 15.68 -8.03 34.07
C THR A 5 16.34 -8.07 32.69
N SER A 6 15.88 -8.99 31.84
CA SER A 6 16.32 -9.04 30.44
C SER A 6 15.60 -7.99 29.60
N LEU A 7 16.32 -7.33 28.70
CA LEU A 7 15.74 -6.38 27.73
C LEU A 7 14.72 -7.06 26.81
N TYR A 8 14.98 -8.34 26.48
CA TYR A 8 14.18 -9.14 25.56
C TYR A 8 13.24 -10.09 26.30
N CYS A 9 12.04 -10.24 25.76
CA CYS A 9 11.06 -11.19 26.28
C CYS A 9 11.55 -12.62 26.14
N SER A 10 11.59 -13.35 27.26
CA SER A 10 12.06 -14.73 27.31
C SER A 10 11.10 -15.65 26.53
N GLN A 11 11.59 -16.81 26.10
CA GLN A 11 10.73 -17.76 25.37
C GLN A 11 9.58 -18.27 26.26
N GLN A 12 9.84 -18.47 27.55
CA GLN A 12 8.82 -18.86 28.53
C GLN A 12 7.72 -17.81 28.64
N GLN A 13 8.07 -16.52 28.75
CA GLN A 13 7.09 -15.43 28.79
C GLN A 13 6.26 -15.35 27.50
N LYS A 14 6.87 -15.59 26.32
CA LYS A 14 6.14 -15.65 25.04
C LYS A 14 5.16 -16.81 25.00
N ASN A 15 5.56 -17.98 25.50
CA ASN A 15 4.70 -19.16 25.54
C ASN A 15 3.51 -18.94 26.48
N GLU A 16 3.75 -18.40 27.66
CA GLU A 16 2.71 -18.09 28.63
C GLU A 16 1.72 -17.05 28.08
N LEU A 17 2.22 -16.01 27.40
CA LEU A 17 1.38 -15.00 26.77
C LEU A 17 0.38 -15.62 25.78
N VAL A 18 0.83 -16.57 24.95
CA VAL A 18 -0.03 -17.28 23.99
C VAL A 18 -1.05 -18.14 24.72
N GLN A 19 -0.65 -18.84 25.77
CA GLN A 19 -1.53 -19.70 26.57
C GLN A 19 -2.63 -18.91 27.30
N LEU A 20 -2.28 -17.78 27.92
CA LEU A 20 -3.24 -16.89 28.55
C LEU A 20 -4.25 -16.38 27.52
N LEU A 21 -3.80 -15.92 26.37
CA LEU A 21 -4.69 -15.41 25.31
C LEU A 21 -5.59 -16.49 24.68
N GLN A 22 -5.15 -17.75 24.69
CA GLN A 22 -5.97 -18.89 24.27
C GLN A 22 -7.06 -19.24 25.29
N SER A 23 -6.89 -18.87 26.56
CA SER A 23 -7.86 -19.13 27.61
C SER A 23 -9.15 -18.31 27.41
N GLN A 24 -10.31 -18.90 27.74
CA GLN A 24 -11.62 -18.28 27.50
C GLN A 24 -11.76 -16.89 28.16
N GLN A 25 -11.10 -16.68 29.30
CA GLN A 25 -11.08 -15.41 30.02
C GLN A 25 -10.58 -14.23 29.15
N TYR A 26 -9.58 -14.47 28.30
CA TYR A 26 -8.89 -13.44 27.54
C TYR A 26 -9.17 -13.48 26.02
N ALA A 27 -9.93 -14.46 25.54
CA ALA A 27 -10.27 -14.64 24.13
C ALA A 27 -10.89 -13.38 23.49
N VAL A 28 -11.65 -12.59 24.26
CA VAL A 28 -12.27 -11.34 23.78
C VAL A 28 -11.21 -10.32 23.31
N LEU A 29 -10.00 -10.34 23.88
CA LEU A 29 -8.89 -9.46 23.48
C LEU A 29 -8.37 -9.76 22.07
N LEU A 30 -8.58 -10.98 21.57
CA LEU A 30 -8.11 -11.40 20.24
C LEU A 30 -8.96 -10.82 19.12
N THR A 31 -10.24 -10.56 19.39
CA THR A 31 -11.19 -10.07 18.38
C THR A 31 -10.85 -8.66 17.90
N GLY A 32 -10.20 -7.85 18.75
CA GLY A 32 -9.89 -6.45 18.48
C GLY A 32 -11.12 -5.54 18.33
N LYS A 33 -12.32 -6.05 18.61
CA LYS A 33 -13.59 -5.32 18.49
C LYS A 33 -14.18 -5.08 19.87
N PHE A 34 -14.54 -3.83 20.14
CA PHE A 34 -15.36 -3.48 21.30
C PHE A 34 -16.82 -3.73 20.98
N THR A 35 -17.55 -4.26 21.94
CA THR A 35 -19.00 -4.50 21.85
C THR A 35 -19.68 -3.81 23.02
N GLY A 36 -21.01 -3.75 23.03
CA GLY A 36 -21.75 -3.16 24.18
C GLY A 36 -21.38 -3.80 25.52
N ASN A 37 -20.93 -5.06 25.51
CA ASN A 37 -20.55 -5.84 26.69
C ASN A 37 -19.02 -5.89 26.90
N PHE A 38 -18.24 -5.22 26.06
CA PHE A 38 -16.78 -5.22 26.17
C PHE A 38 -16.20 -3.87 25.80
N THR A 39 -15.83 -3.13 26.83
CA THR A 39 -15.33 -1.76 26.75
C THR A 39 -13.80 -1.71 26.70
N PHE A 40 -13.27 -0.54 26.35
CA PHE A 40 -11.83 -0.29 26.39
C PHE A 40 -11.25 -0.45 27.80
N LYS A 41 -11.99 -0.04 28.84
CA LYS A 41 -11.53 -0.12 30.23
C LYS A 41 -11.35 -1.57 30.67
N GLU A 42 -12.32 -2.43 30.36
CA GLU A 42 -12.25 -3.87 30.64
C GLU A 42 -11.11 -4.53 29.87
N ALA A 43 -10.89 -4.13 28.60
CA ALA A 43 -9.75 -4.62 27.84
C ALA A 43 -8.42 -4.24 28.48
N GLN A 44 -8.31 -3.01 28.96
CA GLN A 44 -7.12 -2.52 29.64
C GLN A 44 -6.87 -3.27 30.95
N GLU A 45 -7.91 -3.52 31.75
CA GLU A 45 -7.82 -4.31 32.99
C GLU A 45 -7.32 -5.73 32.71
N LYS A 46 -7.90 -6.42 31.73
CA LYS A 46 -7.41 -7.75 31.32
C LYS A 46 -5.95 -7.75 30.86
N TRP A 47 -5.52 -6.72 30.11
CA TRP A 47 -4.11 -6.60 29.72
C TRP A 47 -3.18 -6.32 30.91
N LYS A 48 -3.65 -5.61 31.94
CA LYS A 48 -2.90 -5.40 33.18
C LYS A 48 -2.77 -6.69 33.98
N GLU A 49 -3.82 -7.51 34.06
CA GLU A 49 -3.77 -8.84 34.68
C GLU A 49 -2.73 -9.73 33.99
N ILE A 50 -2.77 -9.81 32.66
CA ILE A 50 -1.77 -10.53 31.86
C ILE A 50 -0.36 -10.00 32.15
N ALA A 51 -0.17 -8.68 32.17
CA ALA A 51 1.13 -8.08 32.44
C ALA A 51 1.65 -8.47 33.84
N SER A 52 0.79 -8.47 34.86
CA SER A 52 1.14 -8.88 36.21
C SER A 52 1.62 -10.33 36.26
N ILE A 53 0.89 -11.24 35.59
CA ILE A 53 1.26 -12.66 35.51
C ILE A 53 2.61 -12.82 34.78
N LEU A 54 2.79 -12.18 33.62
CA LEU A 54 4.01 -12.31 32.82
C LEU A 54 5.25 -11.69 33.48
N ASN A 55 5.07 -10.58 34.21
CA ASN A 55 6.15 -9.93 34.95
C ASN A 55 6.53 -10.71 36.23
N SER A 56 5.69 -11.65 36.68
CA SER A 56 6.04 -12.54 37.79
C SER A 56 7.11 -13.56 37.39
N ILE A 57 7.11 -13.97 36.11
CA ILE A 57 8.06 -14.88 35.48
C ILE A 57 9.41 -14.17 35.32
N PRO A 58 10.55 -14.83 35.61
CA PRO A 58 11.87 -14.26 35.36
C PRO A 58 12.06 -13.91 33.87
N GLY A 59 12.58 -12.71 33.60
CA GLY A 59 12.77 -12.21 32.24
C GLY A 59 12.54 -10.72 32.13
N CYS A 60 11.83 -10.31 31.08
CA CYS A 60 11.54 -8.90 30.86
C CYS A 60 10.37 -8.43 31.73
N ASN A 61 10.46 -7.19 32.22
CA ASN A 61 9.34 -6.52 32.89
C ASN A 61 8.79 -5.44 31.95
N LYS A 62 7.51 -5.55 31.60
CA LYS A 62 6.87 -4.67 30.61
C LYS A 62 5.51 -4.21 31.11
N ASP A 63 5.14 -2.98 30.76
CA ASP A 63 3.79 -2.46 30.96
C ASP A 63 2.79 -3.17 30.02
N TRP A 64 1.50 -3.15 30.37
CA TRP A 64 0.42 -3.79 29.62
C TRP A 64 0.38 -3.35 28.14
N LYS A 65 0.72 -2.09 27.84
CA LYS A 65 0.82 -1.58 26.46
C LYS A 65 1.89 -2.31 25.65
N HIS A 66 3.05 -2.53 26.28
CA HIS A 66 4.18 -3.22 25.66
C HIS A 66 3.90 -4.71 25.50
N TRP A 67 3.18 -5.33 26.43
CA TRP A 67 2.72 -6.72 26.28
C TRP A 67 1.72 -6.87 25.14
N ARG A 68 0.75 -5.96 25.03
CA ARG A 68 -0.18 -5.89 23.90
C ARG A 68 0.57 -5.74 22.57
N LYS A 69 1.57 -4.86 22.50
CA LYS A 69 2.40 -4.68 21.30
C LYS A 69 3.22 -5.94 20.98
N THR A 70 3.80 -6.57 22.00
CA THR A 70 4.52 -7.84 21.84
C THR A 70 3.63 -8.92 21.23
N TRP A 71 2.38 -9.04 21.70
CA TRP A 71 1.39 -9.93 21.10
C TRP A 71 1.10 -9.58 19.63
N GLN A 72 0.87 -8.30 19.31
CA GLN A 72 0.63 -7.86 17.93
C GLN A 72 1.78 -8.22 17.00
N ASP A 73 3.02 -8.05 17.46
CA ASP A 73 4.23 -8.37 16.68
C ASP A 73 4.38 -9.87 16.48
N ILE A 74 4.19 -10.67 17.53
CA ILE A 74 4.18 -12.14 17.46
C ILE A 74 3.12 -12.62 16.47
N ARG A 75 1.88 -12.14 16.61
CA ARG A 75 0.77 -12.46 15.70
C ARG A 75 1.11 -12.11 14.26
N SER A 76 1.60 -10.91 14.00
CA SER A 76 1.89 -10.43 12.63
C SER A 76 3.02 -11.23 11.98
N LYS A 77 4.08 -11.52 12.75
CA LYS A 77 5.21 -12.33 12.29
C LYS A 77 4.75 -13.76 11.95
N THR A 78 3.97 -14.38 12.82
CA THR A 78 3.44 -15.74 12.60
C THR A 78 2.47 -15.78 11.42
N LYS A 79 1.58 -14.78 11.30
CA LYS A 79 0.68 -14.64 10.15
C LYS A 79 1.45 -14.58 8.84
N LYS A 80 2.45 -13.71 8.75
CA LYS A 80 3.27 -13.55 7.55
C LYS A 80 3.91 -14.88 7.15
N ARG A 81 4.52 -15.57 8.12
CA ARG A 81 5.14 -16.89 7.92
C ARG A 81 4.14 -17.95 7.43
N GLN A 82 2.93 -17.99 7.99
CA GLN A 82 1.85 -18.89 7.55
C GLN A 82 1.38 -18.56 6.12
N VAL A 83 1.22 -17.28 5.78
CA VAL A 83 0.84 -16.83 4.44
C VAL A 83 1.91 -17.22 3.41
N ASP A 84 3.18 -17.00 3.73
CA ASP A 84 4.31 -17.35 2.86
C ASP A 84 4.36 -18.87 2.61
N GLN A 85 4.16 -19.68 3.67
CA GLN A 85 4.02 -21.13 3.52
C GLN A 85 2.82 -21.53 2.67
N THR A 86 1.66 -20.91 2.88
CA THR A 86 0.43 -21.20 2.11
C THR A 86 0.62 -20.88 0.64
N LYS A 87 1.23 -19.73 0.32
CA LYS A 87 1.57 -19.32 -1.06
C LYS A 87 2.51 -20.31 -1.72
N TYR A 88 3.54 -20.75 -1.00
CA TYR A 88 4.45 -21.77 -1.51
C TYR A 88 3.71 -23.08 -1.81
N THR A 89 2.90 -23.59 -0.88
CA THR A 89 2.15 -24.85 -1.08
C THR A 89 1.12 -24.78 -2.21
N ARG A 90 0.61 -23.59 -2.54
CA ARG A 90 -0.37 -23.38 -3.62
C ARG A 90 0.29 -23.04 -4.96
N GLY A 91 1.55 -22.63 -4.96
CA GLY A 91 2.28 -22.28 -6.17
C GLY A 91 2.75 -23.52 -6.92
N ILE A 92 2.69 -23.47 -8.26
CA ILE A 92 3.26 -24.49 -9.16
C ILE A 92 4.76 -24.18 -9.46
N GLY A 93 5.31 -23.12 -8.86
CA GLY A 93 6.66 -22.64 -9.14
C GLY A 93 7.74 -23.47 -8.46
N GLY A 94 8.65 -24.06 -9.25
CA GLY A 94 9.78 -24.91 -8.82
C GLY A 94 10.90 -24.21 -8.04
N GLY A 95 10.55 -23.30 -7.13
CA GLY A 95 11.49 -22.66 -6.21
C GLY A 95 11.81 -23.55 -4.99
N PRO A 96 12.97 -23.34 -4.36
CA PRO A 96 13.38 -24.11 -3.19
C PRO A 96 12.38 -23.93 -2.04
N SER A 97 11.99 -25.05 -1.42
CA SER A 97 11.08 -25.08 -0.28
C SER A 97 11.65 -24.31 0.91
N THR A 98 10.85 -23.42 1.50
CA THR A 98 11.11 -22.90 2.85
C THR A 98 10.79 -24.00 3.87
N LYS A 99 11.73 -24.94 4.04
CA LYS A 99 11.57 -26.21 4.78
C LYS A 99 11.36 -26.10 6.29
N CYS A 100 11.28 -24.92 6.90
CA CYS A 100 11.15 -24.83 8.36
C CYS A 100 9.66 -24.90 8.76
N PRO A 101 9.16 -26.03 9.30
CA PRO A 101 7.78 -26.13 9.76
C PRO A 101 7.50 -25.12 10.87
N LEU A 102 6.22 -24.74 11.04
CA LEU A 102 5.79 -23.92 12.18
C LEU A 102 6.12 -24.60 13.50
N ASN A 103 6.73 -23.84 14.41
CA ASN A 103 6.93 -24.28 15.77
C ASN A 103 5.56 -24.51 16.42
N GLU A 104 5.49 -25.38 17.42
CA GLU A 104 4.22 -25.71 18.07
C GLU A 104 3.50 -24.46 18.62
N ASN A 105 4.27 -23.52 19.19
CA ASN A 105 3.71 -22.28 19.70
C ASN A 105 3.20 -21.36 18.57
N GLU A 106 3.84 -21.37 17.40
CA GLU A 106 3.36 -20.64 16.23
C GLU A 106 2.09 -21.26 15.67
N LYS A 107 1.96 -22.60 15.67
CA LYS A 107 0.72 -23.28 15.28
C LYS A 107 -0.45 -22.87 16.18
N LYS A 108 -0.23 -22.78 17.50
CA LYS A 108 -1.23 -22.26 18.46
C LYS A 108 -1.62 -20.83 18.13
N ILE A 109 -0.66 -19.98 17.77
CA ILE A 109 -0.95 -18.61 17.36
C ILE A 109 -1.79 -18.59 16.08
N VAL A 110 -1.43 -19.42 15.07
CA VAL A 110 -2.19 -19.53 13.81
C VAL A 110 -3.65 -19.92 14.07
N SER A 111 -3.93 -20.83 15.00
CA SER A 111 -5.31 -21.21 15.32
C SER A 111 -6.13 -20.10 16.00
N LEU A 112 -5.46 -19.07 16.55
CA LEU A 112 -6.11 -17.86 17.09
C LEU A 112 -6.31 -16.76 16.01
N ILE A 113 -5.80 -16.96 14.80
CA ILE A 113 -5.98 -16.02 13.68
C ILE A 113 -7.23 -16.43 12.91
N ASN A 114 -8.06 -15.45 12.54
CA ASN A 114 -9.21 -15.71 11.67
C ASN A 114 -8.70 -16.29 10.34
N PRO A 115 -9.18 -17.45 9.87
CA PRO A 115 -8.67 -18.09 8.65
C PRO A 115 -8.73 -17.19 7.41
N THR A 116 -9.78 -16.36 7.32
CA THR A 116 -9.97 -15.37 6.25
C THR A 116 -8.84 -14.36 6.15
N GLU A 117 -8.14 -14.06 7.25
CA GLU A 117 -6.98 -13.17 7.24
C GLU A 117 -5.75 -13.80 6.58
N ILE A 118 -5.69 -15.12 6.48
CA ILE A 118 -4.57 -15.88 5.91
C ILE A 118 -4.88 -16.26 4.46
N THR A 119 -6.04 -16.86 4.22
CA THR A 119 -6.38 -17.45 2.91
C THR A 119 -7.24 -16.55 2.04
N GLY A 120 -7.78 -15.45 2.58
CA GLY A 120 -8.87 -14.72 1.96
C GLY A 120 -10.22 -15.40 2.21
N ASN A 121 -11.30 -14.73 1.77
CA ASN A 121 -12.65 -15.28 1.80
C ASN A 121 -12.94 -16.00 0.48
N MET A 122 -12.95 -17.33 0.51
CA MET A 122 -13.18 -18.16 -0.69
C MET A 122 -14.62 -18.08 -1.24
N ASN A 123 -15.57 -17.56 -0.45
CA ASN A 123 -16.97 -17.45 -0.87
C ASN A 123 -17.25 -16.18 -1.69
N ILE A 124 -16.26 -15.29 -1.83
CA ILE A 124 -16.37 -14.08 -2.63
C ILE A 124 -15.61 -14.34 -3.92
N LEU A 125 -16.32 -14.36 -5.05
CA LEU A 125 -15.72 -14.38 -6.37
C LEU A 125 -14.89 -13.10 -6.56
N GLU A 126 -13.66 -13.26 -7.03
CA GLU A 126 -12.84 -12.13 -7.45
C GLU A 126 -13.52 -11.46 -8.66
N THR A 127 -13.44 -10.14 -8.76
CA THR A 127 -13.97 -9.43 -9.92
C THR A 127 -13.05 -9.67 -11.11
N ASP A 128 -13.55 -10.35 -12.14
CA ASP A 128 -12.83 -10.51 -13.39
C ASP A 128 -12.67 -9.14 -14.06
N ILE A 129 -11.42 -8.71 -14.21
CA ILE A 129 -11.08 -7.52 -14.99
C ILE A 129 -10.68 -8.00 -16.38
N THR A 130 -11.59 -7.84 -17.34
CA THR A 130 -11.27 -8.07 -18.76
C THR A 130 -10.62 -6.82 -19.31
N PHE A 131 -9.34 -6.90 -19.66
CA PHE A 131 -8.69 -5.87 -20.46
C PHE A 131 -8.99 -6.17 -21.93
N SER A 132 -9.88 -5.38 -22.55
CA SER A 132 -9.98 -5.35 -24.00
C SER A 132 -8.80 -4.53 -24.52
N PHE A 133 -7.92 -5.19 -25.25
CA PHE A 133 -7.00 -4.50 -26.14
C PHE A 133 -7.71 -4.48 -27.48
N GLU A 134 -8.43 -3.40 -27.77
CA GLU A 134 -8.80 -3.13 -29.16
C GLU A 134 -7.51 -2.99 -29.96
N ASP A 135 -7.23 -3.96 -30.83
CA ASP A 135 -6.20 -3.85 -31.83
C ASP A 135 -6.47 -2.58 -32.64
N ILE A 136 -5.64 -1.56 -32.45
CA ILE A 136 -5.58 -0.43 -33.37
C ILE A 136 -4.94 -0.98 -34.64
N GLN A 137 -5.74 -1.63 -35.49
CA GLN A 137 -5.40 -1.86 -36.89
C GLN A 137 -5.48 -0.53 -37.63
N GLN A 138 -4.51 0.34 -37.35
CA GLN A 138 -4.21 1.43 -38.27
C GLN A 138 -3.13 0.87 -39.18
N GLU A 139 -3.54 0.40 -40.37
CA GLU A 139 -2.64 0.30 -41.51
C GLU A 139 -2.04 1.70 -41.71
N VAL A 140 -0.86 1.92 -41.14
CA VAL A 140 -0.03 3.03 -41.53
C VAL A 140 0.68 2.51 -42.76
N ASP A 141 0.26 2.97 -43.95
CA ASP A 141 1.07 2.85 -45.15
C ASP A 141 2.42 3.49 -44.83
N ILE A 142 3.42 2.66 -44.56
CA ILE A 142 4.81 3.09 -44.46
C ILE A 142 5.28 3.17 -45.92
N PRO A 143 5.52 4.36 -46.51
CA PRO A 143 6.19 4.41 -47.80
C PRO A 143 7.58 3.79 -47.63
N ASP A 144 7.93 2.87 -48.53
CA ASP A 144 9.27 2.28 -48.62
C ASP A 144 10.31 3.41 -48.76
N ILE A 145 10.93 3.78 -47.64
CA ILE A 145 12.11 4.63 -47.62
C ILE A 145 13.30 3.68 -47.75
N ASP A 146 14.00 3.76 -48.88
CA ASP A 146 15.29 3.10 -49.11
C ASP A 146 16.32 3.67 -48.12
N VAL A 147 16.58 2.93 -47.06
CA VAL A 147 17.58 3.26 -46.03
C VAL A 147 18.92 2.65 -46.46
N SER A 148 19.57 3.23 -47.46
CA SER A 148 20.95 2.89 -47.82
C SER A 148 21.97 4.01 -47.57
N GLU A 149 21.54 5.17 -47.07
CA GLU A 149 22.50 6.23 -46.76
C GLU A 149 21.99 7.04 -45.57
N LEU A 150 22.51 6.72 -44.39
CA LEU A 150 22.95 7.61 -43.32
C LEU A 150 23.33 6.72 -42.13
N VAL A 151 24.60 6.34 -42.14
CA VAL A 151 25.33 5.97 -40.93
C VAL A 151 25.35 7.20 -40.02
N ASP A 152 24.78 7.10 -38.82
CA ASP A 152 25.39 7.76 -37.69
C ASP A 152 25.05 7.11 -36.35
N GLU A 153 26.08 7.06 -35.54
CA GLU A 153 26.24 6.32 -34.29
C GLU A 153 25.35 6.93 -33.20
N ASN A 154 24.64 6.08 -32.43
CA ASN A 154 24.34 6.21 -30.98
C ASN A 154 23.10 5.38 -30.60
N ALA A 155 23.23 4.05 -30.64
CA ALA A 155 22.28 3.14 -30.02
C ALA A 155 22.52 3.08 -28.51
N ALA A 156 21.98 4.05 -27.76
CA ALA A 156 21.85 3.91 -26.32
C ALA A 156 20.57 3.12 -26.00
N LEU A 157 20.74 1.84 -25.64
CA LEU A 157 19.71 0.97 -25.08
C LEU A 157 19.10 1.63 -23.83
N VAL A 158 17.86 2.13 -23.94
CA VAL A 158 17.09 2.54 -22.76
C VAL A 158 16.49 1.30 -22.11
N GLN A 159 17.16 0.77 -21.10
CA GLN A 159 16.56 -0.16 -20.14
C GLN A 159 15.52 0.57 -19.30
N ILE A 160 14.26 0.21 -19.49
CA ILE A 160 13.14 0.69 -18.67
C ILE A 160 13.25 0.02 -17.29
N PRO A 161 13.38 0.76 -16.18
CA PRO A 161 13.32 0.16 -14.85
C PRO A 161 11.88 -0.23 -14.53
N ILE A 162 11.63 -1.52 -14.34
CA ILE A 162 10.36 -2.03 -13.82
C ILE A 162 10.26 -1.59 -12.35
N CYS A 163 9.38 -0.63 -12.04
CA CYS A 163 9.10 -0.26 -10.65
C CYS A 163 8.01 -1.19 -10.07
N ASN A 164 8.42 -2.14 -9.22
CA ASN A 164 7.50 -2.86 -8.35
C ASN A 164 7.09 -1.96 -7.19
N GLN A 165 5.96 -1.26 -7.29
CA GLN A 165 5.39 -0.52 -6.17
C GLN A 165 4.46 -1.42 -5.36
N GLY A 166 4.94 -1.81 -4.17
CA GLY A 166 4.09 -2.38 -3.12
C GLY A 166 3.16 -1.30 -2.57
N ASN A 167 1.86 -1.59 -2.56
CA ASN A 167 0.83 -0.75 -1.96
C ASN A 167 0.92 -0.81 -0.43
N ASP A 168 1.60 0.16 0.19
CA ASP A 168 1.45 0.46 1.61
C ASP A 168 0.42 1.57 1.79
N ILE A 169 -0.78 1.20 2.26
CA ILE A 169 -1.85 2.13 2.67
C ILE A 169 -1.61 2.49 4.15
N PRO A 170 -1.35 3.76 4.53
CA PRO A 170 -1.35 4.17 5.92
C PRO A 170 -2.78 4.48 6.38
N LYS A 171 -3.20 3.84 7.48
CA LYS A 171 -4.45 4.12 8.18
C LYS A 171 -4.42 5.50 8.81
N SER A 172 -5.47 6.27 8.59
CA SER A 172 -5.77 7.55 9.25
C SER A 172 -6.34 7.30 10.64
N ASP A 173 -5.62 7.71 11.69
CA ASP A 173 -6.17 7.93 13.02
C ASP A 173 -6.64 9.40 13.09
N HIS A 174 -7.95 9.63 12.98
CA HIS A 174 -8.55 10.93 13.24
C HIS A 174 -8.69 11.14 14.74
N GLN A 175 -7.86 12.01 15.30
CA GLN A 175 -8.09 12.62 16.61
C GLN A 175 -8.31 14.12 16.43
N TYR A 176 -9.56 14.55 16.62
CA TYR A 176 -9.95 15.95 16.65
C TYR A 176 -9.73 16.49 18.07
N CYS A 177 -8.88 17.50 18.21
CA CYS A 177 -8.85 18.38 19.39
C CYS A 177 -8.77 19.83 18.90
N GLU A 178 -9.71 20.65 19.35
CA GLU A 178 -9.83 22.09 19.09
C GLU A 178 -8.57 22.85 19.52
N ALA A 179 -8.02 23.67 18.63
CA ALA A 179 -6.88 24.53 18.93
C ALA A 179 -7.37 25.96 19.25
N LYS A 180 -7.23 26.35 20.51
CA LYS A 180 -7.25 27.76 20.93
C LYS A 180 -5.96 28.45 20.48
N GLU A 181 -6.10 29.64 19.91
CA GLU A 181 -5.00 30.50 19.45
C GLU A 181 -4.10 30.93 20.61
N GLN A 182 -2.80 30.62 20.53
CA GLN A 182 -1.78 31.31 21.32
C GLN A 182 -0.50 31.59 20.51
N LYS A 183 0.03 32.79 20.79
CA LYS A 183 1.06 33.57 20.10
C LYS A 183 2.37 32.83 19.80
N ILE A 184 2.90 33.14 18.62
CA ILE A 184 4.23 32.77 18.13
C ILE A 184 5.30 33.58 18.89
N THR A 185 6.24 32.90 19.53
CA THR A 185 7.56 33.45 19.88
C THR A 185 8.64 32.62 19.22
N GLU A 186 9.53 33.29 18.50
CA GLU A 186 10.56 32.78 17.61
C GLU A 186 11.61 31.91 18.31
N LYS A 187 11.86 30.68 17.79
CA LYS A 187 13.11 29.92 18.02
C LYS A 187 13.48 29.05 16.80
N THR A 188 14.73 29.21 16.36
CA THR A 188 15.67 28.42 15.51
C THR A 188 15.19 27.21 14.67
N PRO A 189 15.80 26.96 13.49
CA PRO A 189 15.28 26.04 12.48
C PRO A 189 15.48 24.58 12.90
N ARG A 190 14.44 23.94 13.43
CA ARG A 190 14.37 22.48 13.56
C ARG A 190 14.03 21.86 12.20
N SER A 191 14.76 20.82 11.82
CA SER A 191 14.51 20.03 10.63
C SER A 191 13.04 19.59 10.59
N ILE A 192 12.40 19.85 9.46
CA ILE A 192 10.97 19.57 9.25
C ILE A 192 10.80 18.05 9.28
N PRO A 193 9.86 17.50 10.08
CA PRO A 193 9.64 16.05 10.11
C PRO A 193 9.24 15.55 8.72
N ILE A 194 9.85 14.44 8.29
CA ILE A 194 9.79 13.84 6.94
C ILE A 194 8.37 13.78 6.35
N GLN A 195 7.34 13.57 7.18
CA GLN A 195 5.94 13.56 6.77
C GLN A 195 5.43 14.91 6.24
N LYS A 196 5.85 16.03 6.83
CA LYS A 196 5.50 17.38 6.36
C LYS A 196 6.23 17.73 5.06
N GLN A 197 7.39 17.13 4.81
CA GLN A 197 8.15 17.32 3.58
C GLN A 197 7.51 16.58 2.41
N ARG A 198 7.13 15.30 2.61
CA ARG A 198 6.37 14.52 1.63
C ARG A 198 5.05 15.18 1.24
N PHE A 199 4.36 15.79 2.20
CA PHE A 199 3.13 16.54 1.92
C PHE A 199 3.38 17.78 1.03
N LYS A 200 4.46 18.52 1.27
CA LYS A 200 4.83 19.67 0.44
C LYS A 200 5.22 19.25 -0.98
N GLU A 201 5.99 18.18 -1.12
CA GLU A 201 6.37 17.61 -2.42
C GLU A 201 5.14 17.15 -3.20
N SER A 202 4.19 16.49 -2.54
CA SER A 202 2.91 16.08 -3.15
C SER A 202 2.09 17.28 -3.63
N LEU A 203 2.01 18.36 -2.86
CA LEU A 203 1.33 19.59 -3.28
C LEU A 203 1.97 20.25 -4.49
N ILE A 204 3.31 20.25 -4.58
CA ILE A 204 4.04 20.79 -5.73
C ILE A 204 3.76 19.96 -6.98
N ALA A 205 3.86 18.62 -6.87
CA ALA A 205 3.57 17.72 -7.97
C ALA A 205 2.12 17.86 -8.48
N SER A 206 1.15 18.00 -7.56
CA SER A 206 -0.25 18.22 -7.92
C SER A 206 -0.48 19.53 -8.69
N ARG A 207 0.20 20.61 -8.28
CA ARG A 207 0.15 21.90 -8.99
C ARG A 207 0.77 21.80 -10.39
N GLN A 208 1.90 21.12 -10.51
CA GLN A 208 2.56 20.89 -11.80
C GLN A 208 1.69 20.05 -12.75
N LEU A 209 1.04 19.01 -12.23
CA LEU A 209 0.12 18.20 -13.02
C LEU A 209 -1.07 19.03 -13.51
N THR A 210 -1.58 19.93 -12.66
CA THR A 210 -2.66 20.84 -13.02
C THR A 210 -2.25 21.84 -14.11
N SER A 211 -1.05 22.40 -14.03
CA SER A 211 -0.56 23.32 -15.08
C SER A 211 -0.35 22.59 -16.41
N LEU A 212 0.25 21.40 -16.40
CA LEU A 212 0.44 20.59 -17.61
C LEU A 212 -0.89 20.19 -18.25
N ALA A 213 -1.89 19.83 -17.46
CA ALA A 213 -3.22 19.51 -17.96
C ALA A 213 -3.88 20.71 -18.66
N LYS A 214 -3.72 21.92 -18.10
CA LYS A 214 -4.22 23.16 -18.71
C LYS A 214 -3.51 23.49 -20.00
N GLU A 215 -2.19 23.36 -20.03
CA GLU A 215 -1.37 23.61 -21.22
C GLU A 215 -1.72 22.63 -22.34
N LYS A 216 -1.85 21.33 -22.02
CA LYS A 216 -2.32 20.31 -22.97
C LYS A 216 -3.69 20.64 -23.54
N LEU A 217 -4.62 21.09 -22.71
CA LEU A 217 -5.96 21.50 -23.17
C LEU A 217 -5.89 22.71 -24.09
N HIS A 218 -5.01 23.68 -23.77
CA HIS A 218 -4.79 24.87 -24.58
C HIS A 218 -4.25 24.52 -25.98
N TYR A 219 -3.17 23.73 -26.07
CA TYR A 219 -2.65 23.29 -27.37
C TYR A 219 -3.65 22.47 -28.16
N LYS A 220 -4.44 21.63 -27.48
CA LYS A 220 -5.51 20.86 -28.13
C LYS A 220 -6.56 21.80 -28.73
N LYS A 221 -6.97 22.84 -28.02
CA LYS A 221 -7.89 23.85 -28.52
C LYS A 221 -7.32 24.57 -29.76
N GLU A 222 -6.10 25.10 -29.66
CA GLU A 222 -5.47 25.80 -30.79
C GLU A 222 -5.31 24.92 -32.03
N TYR A 223 -5.00 23.64 -31.84
CA TYR A 223 -4.92 22.67 -32.93
C TYR A 223 -6.26 22.55 -33.66
N TYR A 224 -7.37 22.37 -32.94
CA TYR A 224 -8.69 22.25 -33.57
C TYR A 224 -9.14 23.55 -34.22
N ASP A 225 -8.86 24.71 -33.63
CA ASP A 225 -9.17 26.01 -34.22
C ASP A 225 -8.47 26.15 -35.60
N LYS A 226 -7.18 25.80 -35.67
CA LYS A 226 -6.42 25.80 -36.94
C LYS A 226 -6.97 24.77 -37.93
N LYS A 227 -7.35 23.58 -37.45
CA LYS A 227 -7.91 22.51 -38.29
C LYS A 227 -9.22 22.94 -38.93
N ILE A 228 -10.10 23.59 -38.18
CA ILE A 228 -11.38 24.12 -38.68
C ILE A 228 -11.13 25.13 -39.81
N ILE A 229 -10.22 26.09 -39.60
CA ILE A 229 -9.87 27.10 -40.63
C ILE A 229 -9.36 26.44 -41.91
N LEU A 230 -8.53 25.40 -41.81
CA LEU A 230 -8.02 24.69 -42.99
C LEU A 230 -9.14 23.96 -43.73
N MET A 231 -10.05 23.32 -42.99
CA MET A 231 -11.20 22.63 -43.59
C MET A 231 -12.15 23.61 -44.28
N GLU A 232 -12.43 24.77 -43.68
CA GLU A 232 -13.24 25.83 -44.29
C GLU A 232 -12.62 26.32 -45.60
N ARG A 233 -11.30 26.55 -45.64
CA ARG A 233 -10.59 26.93 -46.86
C ARG A 233 -10.68 25.87 -47.95
N GLN A 234 -10.57 24.59 -47.57
CA GLN A 234 -10.70 23.48 -48.50
C GLN A 234 -12.12 23.42 -49.08
N ILE A 235 -13.16 23.62 -48.27
CA ILE A 235 -14.55 23.67 -48.71
C ILE A 235 -14.74 24.81 -49.72
N ILE A 236 -14.29 26.03 -49.40
CA ILE A 236 -14.40 27.19 -50.30
C ILE A 236 -13.67 26.94 -51.64
N ALA A 237 -12.51 26.29 -51.61
CA ALA A 237 -11.77 25.95 -52.83
C ALA A 237 -12.54 24.93 -53.70
N LEU A 238 -13.16 23.92 -53.08
CA LEU A 238 -13.99 22.94 -53.76
C LEU A 238 -15.26 23.58 -54.35
N GLU A 239 -15.92 24.48 -53.63
CA GLU A 239 -17.08 25.23 -54.12
C GLU A 239 -16.74 26.03 -55.38
N LYS A 240 -15.60 26.74 -55.37
CA LYS A 240 -15.11 27.49 -56.55
C LYS A 240 -14.83 26.60 -57.75
N LEU A 241 -14.25 25.40 -57.53
CA LEU A 241 -14.05 24.45 -58.61
C LEU A 241 -15.38 23.98 -59.20
N VAL A 242 -16.36 23.64 -58.36
CA VAL A 242 -17.70 23.24 -58.80
C VAL A 242 -18.40 24.36 -59.58
N GLU A 243 -18.26 25.62 -59.15
CA GLU A 243 -18.79 26.78 -59.89
C GLU A 243 -18.12 26.96 -61.26
N CYS A 244 -16.81 26.74 -61.37
CA CYS A 244 -16.11 26.76 -62.65
C CYS A 244 -16.59 25.68 -63.63
N PHE A 245 -17.02 24.51 -63.14
CA PHE A 245 -17.57 23.43 -63.98
C PHE A 245 -19.04 23.63 -64.39
N LYS A 246 -19.74 24.63 -63.81
CA LYS A 246 -21.14 24.96 -64.15
C LYS A 246 -21.28 26.05 -65.21
N LYS A 247 -20.17 26.64 -65.68
CA LYS A 247 -20.11 27.55 -66.83
C LYS A 247 -19.66 26.81 -68.07
#